data_AF-A0A5N5XCI3-F1
#
_entry.id   AF-A0A5N5XCI3-F1
#
_cell.length_a   1.000
_cell.length_b   1.000
_cell.length_c   1.000
_cell.angle_alpha   90.00
_cell.angle_beta   90.00
_cell.angle_gamma   90.00
#
_symmetry.space_group_name_H-M   'P 1'
#
loop_
_entity.id
_entity.type
_entity.pdbx_description
1 polymer ?
#
loop_
_entity_poly.entity_id
_entity_poly.type
_entity_poly.pdbx_seq_one_letter_code
_entity_poly.pdbx_strand_id
1 'polypeptide(L)' 'MKFTFTISLSALVATVIAQQPTPCLKTCIQEAGICLGINPSCFCDNQEFRKKMAKCIDGCDDETKEVTKVLDLALCG' A
#
# COMPACT_ATOMS: atom_id res chain seq x y z
N MET A 1 -8.64 -31.70 12.28
CA MET A 1 -7.40 -31.24 11.61
C MET A 1 -7.24 -29.76 11.89
N LYS A 2 -6.08 -29.32 12.40
CA LYS A 2 -5.82 -27.91 12.75
C LYS A 2 -4.91 -27.35 11.65
N PHE A 3 -5.50 -26.67 10.67
CA PHE A 3 -4.76 -26.06 9.57
C PHE A 3 -4.12 -24.77 10.06
N THR A 4 -2.84 -24.83 10.38
CA THR A 4 -2.05 -23.62 10.63
C THR A 4 -1.60 -23.11 9.26
N PHE A 5 -2.33 -22.15 8.70
CA PHE A 5 -1.89 -21.44 7.52
C PHE A 5 -0.80 -20.45 7.95
N THR A 6 0.46 -20.88 7.87
CA THR A 6 1.58 -19.93 7.77
C THR A 6 1.50 -19.29 6.40
N ILE A 7 0.74 -18.21 6.30
CA ILE A 7 0.69 -17.38 5.09
C ILE A 7 2.06 -16.71 5.01
N SER A 8 2.94 -17.27 4.17
CA SER A 8 4.26 -16.70 3.93
C SER A 8 4.09 -15.25 3.48
N LEU A 9 4.70 -14.32 4.21
CA LEU A 9 4.63 -12.89 3.94
C LEU A 9 4.98 -12.56 2.47
N SER A 10 5.89 -13.35 1.88
CA SER A 10 6.28 -13.30 0.48
C SER A 10 5.13 -13.55 -0.52
N ALA A 11 4.14 -14.37 -0.17
CA ALA A 11 2.93 -14.55 -1.00
C ALA A 11 2.02 -13.32 -0.96
N LEU A 12 1.94 -12.63 0.19
CA LEU A 12 1.19 -11.37 0.31
C LEU A 12 1.84 -10.29 -0.55
N VAL A 13 3.17 -10.14 -0.52
CA VAL A 13 3.89 -9.17 -1.36
C VAL A 13 3.62 -9.42 -2.86
N ALA A 14 3.74 -10.67 -3.33
CA ALA A 14 3.49 -11.00 -4.74
C ALA A 14 2.03 -10.71 -5.17
N THR A 15 1.08 -10.91 -4.26
CA THR A 15 -0.34 -10.66 -4.56
C THR A 15 -0.66 -9.16 -4.56
N VAL A 16 0.06 -8.35 -3.78
CA VAL A 16 -0.12 -6.89 -3.78
C VAL A 16 0.52 -6.24 -5.01
N ILE A 17 1.67 -6.74 -5.48
CA ILE A 17 2.29 -6.22 -6.71
C ILE A 17 1.45 -6.62 -7.95
N ALA A 18 0.76 -7.77 -7.89
CA ALA A 18 -0.13 -8.25 -8.95
C ALA A 18 -1.54 -7.62 -8.91
N GLN A 19 -2.01 -7.19 -7.73
CA GLN A 19 -3.21 -6.37 -7.60
C GLN A 19 -2.86 -4.97 -8.05
N GLN A 20 -3.29 -4.62 -9.27
CA GLN A 20 -3.18 -3.25 -9.76
C GLN A 20 -3.67 -2.30 -8.66
N PRO A 21 -2.91 -1.24 -8.31
CA PRO A 21 -3.37 -0.28 -7.31
C PRO A 21 -4.75 0.21 -7.74
N THR A 22 -5.69 0.20 -6.80
CA THR A 22 -7.06 0.66 -7.08
C THR A 22 -6.99 2.06 -7.69
N PRO A 23 -7.99 2.46 -8.51
CA PRO A 23 -7.99 3.79 -9.11
C PRO A 23 -7.81 4.91 -8.06
N CYS A 24 -8.40 4.74 -6.87
CA CYS A 24 -8.25 5.69 -5.76
C CYS A 24 -6.81 5.73 -5.21
N LEU A 25 -6.20 4.57 -4.96
CA LEU A 25 -4.80 4.50 -4.53
C LEU A 25 -3.84 5.12 -5.55
N LYS A 26 -4.05 4.85 -6.85
CA LYS A 26 -3.24 5.43 -7.93
C LYS A 26 -3.34 6.96 -7.94
N THR A 27 -4.55 7.51 -7.82
CA THR A 27 -4.77 8.95 -7.72
C THR A 27 -4.08 9.53 -6.49
N CYS A 28 -4.19 8.88 -5.33
CA CYS A 28 -3.55 9.35 -4.10
C CYS A 28 -2.01 9.39 -4.19
N ILE A 29 -1.38 8.40 -4.84
CA ILE A 29 0.07 8.40 -5.08
C ILE A 29 0.45 9.57 -6.00
N GLN A 30 -0.35 9.82 -7.05
CA GLN A 30 -0.12 10.93 -7.98
C GLN A 30 -0.32 12.31 -7.30
N GLU A 31 -1.37 12.48 -6.50
CA GLU A 31 -1.66 13.72 -5.77
C GLU A 31 -0.63 14.01 -4.68
N ALA A 32 -0.09 12.97 -4.04
CA ALA A 32 0.99 13.14 -3.08
C ALA A 32 2.21 13.79 -3.74
N GLY A 33 2.50 13.46 -5.00
CA GLY A 33 3.46 14.15 -5.87
C GLY A 33 4.92 14.17 -5.38
N ILE A 34 5.23 13.48 -4.28
CA ILE A 34 6.52 13.51 -3.59
C ILE A 34 7.41 12.35 -4.05
N CYS A 35 6.85 11.15 -4.07
CA CYS A 35 7.60 9.96 -4.45
C CYS A 35 7.34 9.65 -5.92
N LEU A 36 8.38 9.74 -6.74
CA LEU A 36 8.32 9.42 -8.16
C LEU A 36 8.34 7.91 -8.36
N GLY A 37 7.33 7.38 -9.05
CA GLY A 37 7.20 5.95 -9.30
C GLY A 37 6.96 5.12 -8.04
N ILE A 38 7.12 3.80 -8.16
CA ILE A 38 7.07 2.88 -7.01
C ILE A 38 8.46 2.86 -6.37
N ASN A 39 8.70 3.78 -5.43
CA ASN A 39 9.95 3.86 -4.67
C ASN A 39 9.65 3.53 -3.19
N PRO A 40 9.86 2.27 -2.77
CA PRO A 40 9.55 1.83 -1.41
C PRO A 40 10.27 2.67 -0.34
N SER A 41 11.56 2.96 -0.53
CA SER A 41 12.30 3.81 0.41
C SER A 41 11.66 5.19 0.57
N CYS A 42 11.24 5.82 -0.54
CA CYS A 42 10.51 7.09 -0.45
C CYS A 42 9.15 6.94 0.23
N PHE A 43 8.40 5.88 -0.08
CA PHE A 43 7.07 5.64 0.50
C PHE A 43 7.14 5.43 2.01
N CYS A 44 8.19 4.78 2.52
CA CYS A 44 8.36 4.45 3.93
C CYS A 44 9.03 5.59 4.73
N ASP A 45 10.08 6.21 4.18
CA ASP A 45 10.90 7.18 4.91
C ASP A 45 10.35 8.62 4.82
N ASN A 46 9.56 8.94 3.80
CA ASN A 46 9.03 10.28 3.62
C ASN A 46 7.73 10.50 4.41
N GLN A 47 7.85 11.12 5.59
CA GLN A 47 6.71 11.39 6.46
C GLN A 47 5.64 12.30 5.81
N GLU A 48 6.03 13.23 4.94
CA GLU A 48 5.07 14.10 4.24
C GLU A 48 4.24 13.30 3.23
N PHE A 49 4.89 12.41 2.47
CA PHE A 49 4.20 11.49 1.57
C PHE A 49 3.20 10.64 2.34
N ARG A 50 3.61 10.01 3.45
CA ARG A 50 2.71 9.17 4.27
C ARG A 50 1.51 9.93 4.81
N LYS A 51 1.69 11.19 5.22
CA LYS A 51 0.58 12.05 5.67
C LYS A 51 -0.41 12.37 4.54
N LYS A 52 0.09 12.74 3.35
CA LYS A 52 -0.77 13.02 2.18
C LYS A 52 -1.51 11.77 1.71
N MET A 53 -0.81 10.64 1.65
CA MET A 53 -1.38 9.33 1.37
C MET A 53 -2.49 8.97 2.36
N ALA A 54 -2.23 9.01 3.66
CA ALA A 54 -3.22 8.67 4.68
C ALA A 54 -4.47 9.56 4.59
N LYS A 55 -4.28 10.87 4.36
CA LYS A 55 -5.39 11.80 4.19
C LYS A 55 -6.22 11.53 2.93
N CYS A 56 -5.56 11.19 1.81
CA CYS A 56 -6.25 10.88 0.57
C CYS A 56 -7.00 9.54 0.66
N ILE A 57 -6.34 8.51 1.20
CA ILE A 57 -6.89 7.16 1.36
C ILE A 57 -8.09 7.12 2.30
N ASP A 58 -8.20 8.04 3.26
CA ASP A 58 -9.38 8.16 4.12
C ASP A 58 -10.68 8.40 3.32
N GLY A 59 -10.57 9.06 2.16
CA GLY A 59 -11.68 9.29 1.23
C GLY A 59 -11.95 8.14 0.24
N CYS A 60 -11.14 7.09 0.24
CA CYS A 60 -11.35 5.92 -0.62
C CYS A 60 -12.31 4.90 0.04
N ASP A 61 -12.76 3.92 -0.76
CA ASP A 61 -13.50 2.76 -0.28
C ASP A 61 -12.67 1.85 0.64
N ASP A 62 -13.36 0.98 1.38
CA ASP A 62 -12.73 0.07 2.35
C ASP A 62 -11.77 -0.94 1.70
N GLU A 63 -12.05 -1.37 0.47
CA GLU A 63 -11.16 -2.26 -0.29
C GLU A 63 -9.81 -1.58 -0.53
N THR A 64 -9.83 -0.32 -0.97
CA THR A 64 -8.63 0.49 -1.17
C THR A 64 -7.86 0.69 0.14
N LYS A 65 -8.57 0.92 1.25
CA LYS A 65 -7.93 1.06 2.58
C LYS A 65 -7.23 -0.22 2.99
N GLU A 66 -7.85 -1.38 2.79
CA GLU A 66 -7.25 -2.68 3.08
C GLU A 66 -6.05 -2.95 2.17
N VAL A 67 -6.16 -2.77 0.86
CA VAL A 67 -5.05 -2.93 -0.10
C VAL A 67 -3.86 -2.03 0.29
N THR A 68 -4.12 -0.78 0.69
CA THR A 68 -3.08 0.15 1.13
C THR A 68 -2.35 -0.32 2.39
N LYS A 69 -3.06 -0.90 3.37
CA LYS A 69 -2.43 -1.46 4.58
C LYS A 69 -1.53 -2.64 4.25
N VAL A 70 -1.97 -3.55 3.38
CA VAL A 70 -1.15 -4.69 2.97
C VAL A 70 0.07 -4.20 2.18
N LEU A 71 -0.08 -3.16 1.36
CA LEU A 71 1.04 -2.52 0.65
C LEU A 71 2.03 -1.84 1.59
N ASP A 72 1.58 -1.09 2.61
CA ASP A 72 2.44 -0.47 3.62
C ASP A 72 3.22 -1.54 4.40
N LEU A 73 2.58 -2.64 4.81
CA LEU A 73 3.25 -3.79 5.45
C LEU A 73 4.24 -4.49 4.52
N ALA A 74 3.92 -4.64 3.23
CA ALA A 74 4.78 -5.31 2.26
C ALA A 74 6.02 -4.50 1.88
N LEU A 75 5.90 -3.17 1.86
CA LEU A 75 6.97 -2.26 1.44
C LEU A 75 7.80 -1.73 2.62
N CYS A 76 7.17 -1.54 3.78
CA CYS A 76 7.75 -0.85 4.94
C CYS A 76 7.83 -1.70 6.22
N GLY A 77 7.27 -2.91 6.21
CA GLY A 77 7.28 -3.85 7.33
C GLY A 77 8.57 -4.63 7.48
#